data_AF-A0A1I2I8K2-F1
#
_entry.id   AF-A0A1I2I8K2-F1
#
_cell.length_a   1.000
_cell.length_b   1.000
_cell.length_c   1.000
_cell.angle_alpha   90.00
_cell.angle_beta   90.00
_cell.angle_gamma   90.00
#
_symmetry.space_group_name_H-M   'P 1'
#
loop_
_entity.id
_entity.type
_entity.pdbx_description
1 polymer ?
#
loop_
_entity_poly.entity_id
_entity_poly.type
_entity_poly.pdbx_seq_one_letter_code
_entity_poly.pdbx_strand_id
1 'polypeptide(L)' 'MATHEVQAVRERGAWQVFIDGFLVTEVTRWPSVGFVAREWIGLTEEVPAREVDLTIRVVGRNQYVA' A
#
# COMPACT_ATOMS: atom_id res chain seq x y z
N MET A 1 -8.95 10.02 -12.85
CA MET A 1 -8.27 9.59 -11.62
C MET A 1 -7.55 8.30 -11.95
N ALA A 2 -6.24 8.24 -11.70
CA ALA A 2 -5.51 6.99 -11.84
C ALA A 2 -5.79 6.14 -10.60
N THR A 3 -6.12 4.87 -10.78
CA THR A 3 -6.29 3.94 -9.66
C THR A 3 -4.96 3.27 -9.40
N HIS A 4 -4.42 3.43 -8.19
CA HIS A 4 -3.13 2.84 -7.82
C HIS A 4 -3.33 1.46 -7.18
N GLU A 5 -2.53 0.48 -7.61
CA GLU A 5 -2.50 -0.83 -6.98
C GLU A 5 -1.53 -0.81 -5.80
N VAL A 6 -2.04 -1.16 -4.62
CA VAL A 6 -1.28 -1.25 -3.38
C VAL A 6 -1.25 -2.71 -2.96
N GLN A 7 -0.06 -3.27 -2.76
CA GLN A 7 0.08 -4.62 -2.23
C GLN A 7 0.38 -4.54 -0.73
N ALA A 8 -0.45 -5.21 0.06
CA ALA A 8 -0.31 -5.28 1.51
C ALA A 8 0.10 -6.70 1.91
N VAL A 9 1.34 -6.85 2.40
CA VAL A 9 1.91 -8.14 2.80
C VAL A 9 1.98 -8.20 4.32
N ARG A 10 1.42 -9.25 4.93
CA ARG A 10 1.53 -9.46 6.39
C ARG A 10 2.79 -10.25 6.71
N GLU A 11 3.75 -9.62 7.38
CA GLU A 11 5.00 -10.25 7.82
C GLU A 11 5.34 -9.85 9.26
N ARG A 12 5.73 -10.81 10.12
CA ARG A 12 6.20 -10.58 11.51
C ARG A 12 5.33 -9.65 12.36
N GLY A 13 4.02 -9.62 12.13
CA GLY A 13 3.10 -8.77 12.89
C GLY A 13 2.97 -7.32 12.37
N ALA A 14 3.58 -7.01 11.25
CA ALA A 14 3.42 -5.77 10.50
C ALA A 14 2.82 -6.02 9.11
N TRP A 15 2.24 -4.97 8.53
CA TRP A 15 1.81 -4.88 7.15
C TRP A 15 2.85 -4.10 6.38
N GLN A 16 3.57 -4.76 5.49
CA GLN A 16 4.43 -4.13 4.52
C GLN A 16 3.56 -3.60 3.38
N VAL A 17 3.75 -2.34 3.03
CA VAL A 17 2.95 -1.63 2.01
C VAL A 17 3.83 -1.42 0.79
N PHE A 18 3.44 -2.03 -0.32
CA PHE A 18 4.12 -1.88 -1.60
C PHE A 18 3.25 -1.10 -2.58
N ILE A 19 3.89 -0.22 -3.34
CA ILE A 19 3.26 0.55 -4.42
C ILE A 19 4.19 0.42 -5.62
N ASP A 20 3.65 0.04 -6.78
CA ASP A 20 4.41 -0.24 -8.00
C ASP A 20 5.58 -1.24 -7.79
N GLY A 21 5.41 -2.18 -6.86
CA GLY A 21 6.41 -3.19 -6.49
C GLY A 21 7.50 -2.73 -5.53
N PHE A 22 7.50 -1.47 -5.09
CA PHE A 22 8.47 -0.93 -4.14
C PHE A 22 7.92 -0.91 -2.72
N LEU A 23 8.72 -1.33 -1.75
CA LEU A 23 8.38 -1.21 -0.33
C LEU A 23 8.39 0.28 0.06
N VAL A 24 7.22 0.82 0.36
CA VAL A 24 7.05 2.21 0.80
C VAL A 24 7.24 2.33 2.30
N THR A 25 6.57 1.46 3.07
CA THR A 25 6.61 1.52 4.53
C THR A 25 6.07 0.24 5.18
N GLU A 26 6.18 0.16 6.50
CA GLU A 26 5.58 -0.89 7.32
C GLU A 26 4.65 -0.29 8.39
N VAL A 27 3.44 -0.84 8.51
CA VAL A 27 2.45 -0.39 9.52
C VAL A 27 1.93 -1.56 10.33
N THR A 28 1.68 -1.36 11.61
CA THR A 28 1.23 -2.45 12.50
C THR A 28 -0.26 -2.76 12.34
N ARG A 29 -1.08 -1.76 11.98
CA ARG A 29 -2.55 -1.84 11.92
C ARG A 29 -3.05 -1.89 10.48
N TRP A 30 -4.01 -2.77 10.21
CA TRP A 30 -4.62 -2.90 8.88
C TRP A 30 -5.21 -1.59 8.32
N PRO A 31 -5.99 -0.79 9.08
CA PRO A 31 -6.53 0.47 8.58
C PRO A 31 -5.46 1.49 8.15
N SER A 32 -4.23 1.37 8.68
CA SER A 32 -3.14 2.28 8.35
C SER A 32 -2.61 2.06 6.94
N VAL A 33 -2.81 0.89 6.32
CA VAL A 33 -2.30 0.58 4.96
C VAL A 33 -2.84 1.55 3.92
N GLY A 34 -4.17 1.72 3.88
CA GLY A 34 -4.79 2.63 2.91
C GLY A 34 -4.49 4.10 3.20
N PHE A 35 -4.31 4.47 4.47
CA PHE A 35 -3.91 5.82 4.84
C PHE A 35 -2.51 6.15 4.34
N VAL A 36 -1.51 5.35 4.69
CA VAL A 36 -0.12 5.63 4.29
C VAL A 36 0.07 5.55 2.78
N ALA A 37 -0.65 4.67 2.09
CA ALA A 37 -0.59 4.60 0.63
C ALA A 37 -1.13 5.88 -0.04
N ARG A 38 -2.26 6.42 0.44
CA ARG A 38 -2.79 7.70 -0.08
C ARG A 38 -1.86 8.87 0.19
N GLU A 39 -1.33 8.95 1.41
CA GLU A 39 -0.41 10.02 1.77
C GLU A 39 0.87 9.96 0.93
N TRP A 40 1.41 8.75 0.72
CA TRP A 40 2.58 8.58 -0.12
C TRP A 40 2.34 9.00 -1.56
N ILE A 41 1.29 8.48 -2.20
CA ILE A 41 0.94 8.83 -3.59
C ILE A 41 0.65 10.33 -3.73
N GLY A 42 -0.11 10.90 -2.79
CA GLY A 42 -0.43 12.32 -2.80
C GLY A 42 0.82 13.21 -2.71
N LEU A 43 1.83 12.78 -1.93
CA LEU A 43 3.13 13.44 -1.86
C LEU A 43 3.95 13.26 -3.14
N THR A 44 3.97 12.07 -3.74
CA THR A 44 4.82 11.78 -4.91
C THR A 44 4.26 12.31 -6.22
N GLU A 45 2.94 12.38 -6.35
CA GLU A 45 2.25 12.82 -7.57
C GLU A 45 1.68 14.25 -7.45
N GLU A 46 1.93 14.93 -6.32
CA GLU A 46 1.46 16.29 -6.04
C GLU A 46 -0.07 16.44 -6.17
N VAL A 47 -0.81 15.39 -5.83
CA VAL A 47 -2.28 15.37 -5.82
C VAL A 47 -2.82 15.29 -4.39
N PRO A 48 -3.96 15.92 -4.07
CA PRO A 48 -4.56 15.78 -2.74
C PRO A 48 -4.84 14.31 -2.40
N ALA A 49 -4.44 13.85 -1.21
CA ALA A 49 -4.63 12.45 -0.80
C ALA A 49 -6.09 11.96 -0.89
N ARG A 50 -7.06 12.87 -0.74
CA ARG A 50 -8.51 12.57 -0.89
C ARG A 50 -8.93 12.24 -2.33
N GLU A 51 -8.12 12.63 -3.31
CA GLU A 51 -8.32 12.43 -4.74
C GLU A 51 -7.55 11.20 -5.26
N VAL A 52 -6.87 10.49 -4.37
CA VAL A 52 -6.16 9.24 -4.66
C VAL A 52 -7.11 8.05 -4.50
N ASP A 53 -7.39 7.41 -5.64
CA ASP A 53 -8.11 6.15 -5.71
C ASP A 53 -7.16 4.96 -5.53
N LEU A 54 -7.47 4.08 -4.58
CA LEU A 54 -6.65 2.92 -4.25
C LEU A 54 -7.40 1.61 -4.52
N THR A 55 -6.70 0.65 -5.09
CA THR A 55 -7.05 -0.77 -5.05
C THR A 55 -6.03 -1.49 -4.18
N ILE A 56 -6.44 -1.97 -3.01
CA ILE A 56 -5.55 -2.67 -2.07
C ILE A 56 -5.71 -4.18 -2.24
N ARG A 57 -4.63 -4.85 -2.62
CA ARG A 57 -4.53 -6.30 -2.69
C ARG A 57 -3.78 -6.83 -1.47
N VAL A 58 -4.42 -7.68 -0.68
CA VAL A 58 -3.74 -8.43 0.38
C VAL A 58 -3.00 -9.60 -0.24
N VAL A 59 -1.68 -9.66 -0.06
CA VAL A 59 -0.84 -10.73 -0.58
C VAL A 59 -0.35 -11.59 0.58
N GLY A 60 -0.78 -12.86 0.58
CA GLY A 60 -0.30 -13.86 1.53
C GLY A 60 1.07 -14.40 1.14
N ARG A 61 1.87 -14.82 2.13
CA ARG A 61 3.23 -15.37 1.94
C ARG A 61 3.31 -16.50 0.92
N ASN A 62 2.23 -17.26 0.73
CA ASN A 62 2.15 -18.38 -0.23
C ASN A 62 2.13 -17.94 -1.71
N GLN A 63 1.98 -16.65 -2.02
CA GLN A 63 1.97 -16.16 -3.41
C GLN A 63 3.37 -15.76 -3.92
N TYR A 64 4.38 -15.69 -3.04
CA TYR A 64 5.77 -15.35 -3.37
C TYR A 64 6.72 -16.56 -3.38
N VAL A 65 6.21 -17.76 -3.10
CA VAL A 65 6.95 -19.02 -3.26
C VAL A 65 6.52 -19.66 -4.57
N ALA A 66 7.08 -19.17 -5.68
CA ALA A 66 7.00 -19.78 -7.00
C ALA A 66 8.41 -19.87 -7.59
#